data_AF-F0QW41-F1
#
_entry.id   AF-F0QW41-F1
#
_cell.length_a   1.000
_cell.length_b   1.000
_cell.length_c   1.000
_cell.angle_alpha   90.00
_cell.angle_beta   90.00
_cell.angle_gamma   90.00
#
_symmetry.space_group_name_H-M   'P 1'
#
loop_
_entity.id
_entity.type
_entity.pdbx_description
1 polymer ?
#
loop_
_entity_poly.entity_id
_entity_poly.type
_entity_poly.pdbx_seq_one_letter_code
_entity_poly.pdbx_strand_id
1 'polypeptide(L)'
;MIVLINGRIVGDEYTGCALCGDNRRTGTYLSIDGTLRCKMCGKPWIGFYQEVAGIKLYFCCGDHYKEFRKIIERIITISGKSRIKVISISINGGERTIRIESENSKEISINEPMFNLTKT
;
A
#
# COMPACT_ATOMS: atom_id res chain seq x y z
N MET A 1 4.48 12.12 5.76
CA MET A 1 4.88 10.84 5.15
C MET A 1 4.44 10.87 3.70
N ILE A 2 5.33 10.51 2.78
CA ILE A 2 5.04 10.32 1.35
C ILE A 2 5.13 8.82 1.05
N VAL A 3 4.23 8.30 0.23
CA VAL A 3 4.25 6.91 -0.22
C VAL A 3 4.54 6.88 -1.71
N LEU A 4 5.57 6.12 -2.09
CA LEU A 4 6.01 5.92 -3.46
C LEU A 4 5.82 4.45 -3.82
N ILE A 5 5.21 4.17 -4.98
CA ILE A 5 5.18 2.83 -5.57
C ILE A 5 5.87 2.88 -6.93
N ASN A 6 6.94 2.09 -7.09
CA ASN A 6 7.79 2.10 -8.28
C ASN A 6 8.21 3.53 -8.69
N GLY A 7 8.55 4.36 -7.70
CA GLY A 7 8.95 5.76 -7.89
C GLY A 7 7.82 6.77 -8.07
N ARG A 8 6.55 6.35 -8.12
CA ARG A 8 5.39 7.24 -8.29
C ARG A 8 4.70 7.52 -6.95
N ILE A 9 4.39 8.79 -6.68
CA ILE A 9 3.58 9.17 -5.50
C ILE A 9 2.19 8.55 -5.61
N VAL A 10 1.73 7.97 -4.52
CA VAL A 10 0.41 7.34 -4.36
C VAL A 10 -0.22 7.75 -3.03
N GLY A 11 -1.50 7.44 -2.84
CA GLY A 11 -2.19 7.65 -1.56
C GLY A 11 -3.35 8.62 -1.62
N ASP A 12 -3.78 9.04 -2.80
CA ASP A 12 -5.07 9.72 -3.02
C ASP A 12 -5.88 8.99 -4.09
N GLU A 13 -7.13 9.41 -4.31
CA GLU A 13 -8.03 8.74 -5.26
C GLU A 13 -7.58 8.79 -6.72
N TYR A 14 -6.77 9.78 -7.10
CA TYR A 14 -6.27 10.00 -8.46
C TYR A 14 -4.94 9.27 -8.68
N THR A 15 -4.03 9.38 -7.71
CA THR A 15 -2.72 8.72 -7.73
C THR A 15 -2.81 7.24 -7.39
N GLY A 16 -3.85 6.82 -6.68
CA GLY A 16 -4.21 5.42 -6.45
C GLY A 16 -3.91 4.94 -5.03
N CYS A 17 -4.23 3.66 -4.80
CA CYS A 17 -4.14 3.02 -3.50
C CYS A 17 -2.73 3.10 -2.91
N ALA A 18 -2.62 3.47 -1.64
CA ALA A 18 -1.34 3.59 -0.95
C ALA A 18 -0.54 2.27 -0.82
N LEU A 19 -1.15 1.11 -1.09
CA LEU A 19 -0.45 -0.17 -1.06
C LEU A 19 -0.19 -0.78 -2.45
N CYS A 20 -1.17 -0.75 -3.35
CA CYS A 20 -1.04 -1.39 -4.66
C CYS A 20 -0.83 -0.41 -5.82
N GLY A 21 -0.90 0.89 -5.55
CA GLY A 21 -0.64 1.99 -6.48
C GLY A 21 -1.74 2.24 -7.49
N ASP A 22 -2.55 1.24 -7.78
CA ASP A 22 -3.61 1.37 -8.76
C ASP A 22 -4.73 2.34 -8.34
N ASN A 23 -5.31 3.05 -9.32
CA ASN A 23 -6.50 3.88 -9.13
C ASN A 23 -7.74 3.21 -9.73
N ARG A 24 -8.92 3.81 -9.51
CA ARG A 24 -10.20 3.21 -9.93
C ARG A 24 -10.30 3.04 -11.45
N ARG A 25 -9.60 3.84 -12.26
CA ARG A 25 -9.70 3.81 -13.72
C ARG A 25 -8.84 2.70 -14.33
N THR A 26 -7.62 2.52 -13.82
CA THR A 26 -6.64 1.58 -14.40
C THR A 26 -6.60 0.26 -13.64
N GLY A 27 -6.95 0.29 -12.37
CA GLY A 27 -6.75 -0.80 -11.40
C GLY A 27 -7.96 -1.66 -11.10
N THR A 28 -9.05 -1.51 -11.86
CA THR A 28 -10.27 -2.31 -11.67
C THR A 28 -10.60 -3.17 -12.86
N TYR A 29 -11.22 -4.33 -12.62
CA TYR A 29 -11.97 -5.09 -13.62
C TYR A 29 -13.41 -5.28 -13.15
N LEU A 30 -14.33 -5.49 -14.10
CA LEU A 30 -15.72 -5.81 -13.80
C LEU A 30 -15.85 -7.33 -13.70
N SER A 31 -16.29 -7.86 -12.56
CA SER A 31 -16.60 -9.29 -12.42
C SER A 31 -17.97 -9.66 -13.00
N ILE A 32 -18.19 -10.95 -13.20
CA ILE A 32 -19.44 -11.52 -13.75
C ILE A 32 -20.67 -11.11 -12.91
N ASP A 33 -20.48 -10.93 -11.60
CA ASP A 33 -21.51 -10.44 -10.66
C ASP A 33 -21.78 -8.92 -10.78
N GLY A 34 -21.18 -8.22 -11.74
CA GLY A 34 -21.31 -6.77 -11.92
C GLY A 34 -20.50 -5.92 -10.94
N THR A 35 -19.67 -6.51 -10.08
CA THR A 35 -18.87 -5.77 -9.10
C THR A 35 -17.56 -5.29 -9.70
N LEU A 36 -17.19 -4.02 -9.46
CA LEU A 36 -15.83 -3.55 -9.74
C LEU A 36 -14.86 -4.09 -8.69
N ARG A 37 -13.81 -4.78 -9.12
CA ARG A 37 -12.82 -5.43 -8.25
C ARG A 37 -11.41 -4.95 -8.55
N CYS A 38 -10.58 -4.87 -7.51
CA CYS A 38 -9.17 -4.52 -7.64
C CYS A 38 -8.42 -5.60 -8.42
N LYS A 39 -7.67 -5.22 -9.46
CA LYS A 39 -6.86 -6.15 -10.27
C LYS A 39 -5.75 -6.83 -9.46
N MET A 40 -5.29 -6.18 -8.38
CA MET A 40 -4.17 -6.67 -7.58
C MET A 40 -4.58 -7.69 -6.51
N CYS A 41 -5.79 -7.57 -5.92
CA CYS A 41 -6.23 -8.47 -4.85
C CYS A 41 -7.58 -9.17 -5.10
N GLY A 42 -8.29 -8.85 -6.17
CA GLY A 42 -9.60 -9.42 -6.52
C GLY A 42 -10.77 -9.01 -5.60
N LYS A 43 -10.52 -8.18 -4.58
CA LYS A 43 -11.57 -7.71 -3.67
C LYS A 43 -12.41 -6.59 -4.29
N PRO A 44 -13.68 -6.43 -3.89
CA PRO A 44 -14.50 -5.31 -4.31
C PRO A 44 -13.80 -3.97 -4.07
N TRP A 45 -13.84 -3.12 -5.09
CA TRP A 45 -13.32 -1.76 -5.00
C TRP A 45 -14.33 -0.89 -4.28
N ILE A 46 -14.03 -0.59 -3.02
CA ILE A 46 -14.87 0.29 -2.19
C ILE A 46 -14.36 1.72 -2.31
N GLY A 47 -13.03 1.92 -2.30
CA GLY A 47 -12.40 3.23 -2.37
C GLY A 47 -12.70 4.09 -1.14
N PHE A 48 -11.74 4.23 -0.23
CA PHE A 48 -11.94 5.04 0.97
C PHE A 48 -10.61 5.59 1.50
N TYR A 49 -10.71 6.66 2.27
CA TYR A 49 -9.56 7.25 2.96
C TYR A 49 -9.48 6.73 4.38
N GLN A 50 -8.27 6.47 4.85
CA GLN A 50 -8.00 6.08 6.23
C GLN A 50 -6.69 6.71 6.73
N GLU A 51 -6.66 7.05 8.01
CA GLU A 51 -5.45 7.58 8.64
C GLU A 51 -4.46 6.45 8.99
N VAL A 52 -3.20 6.62 8.60
CA VAL A 52 -2.07 5.76 8.96
C VAL A 52 -0.88 6.65 9.32
N ALA A 53 -0.34 6.48 10.53
CA ALA A 53 0.78 7.27 11.05
C ALA A 53 0.59 8.80 10.91
N GLY A 54 -0.63 9.29 11.20
CA GLY A 54 -0.98 10.71 11.15
C GLY A 54 -1.19 11.28 9.75
N ILE A 55 -1.24 10.44 8.71
CA ILE A 55 -1.51 10.87 7.32
C ILE A 55 -2.74 10.14 6.80
N LYS A 56 -3.64 10.91 6.17
CA LYS A 56 -4.82 10.38 5.48
C LYS A 56 -4.40 9.83 4.11
N LEU A 57 -4.64 8.53 3.90
CA LEU A 57 -4.26 7.79 2.70
C LEU A 57 -5.46 7.09 2.07
N TYR A 58 -5.49 7.02 0.75
CA TYR A 58 -6.53 6.34 -0.02
C TYR A 58 -6.21 4.86 -0.22
N PHE A 59 -7.24 4.01 -0.07
CA PHE A 59 -7.17 2.56 -0.25
C PHE A 59 -8.32 2.07 -1.13
N CYS A 60 -8.04 1.10 -2.01
CA CYS A 60 -9.06 0.51 -2.87
C CYS A 60 -9.99 -0.45 -2.11
N CYS A 61 -9.50 -1.11 -1.05
CA CYS A 61 -10.25 -2.09 -0.25
C CYS A 61 -9.72 -2.17 1.19
N GLY A 62 -10.55 -2.76 2.07
CA GLY A 62 -10.23 -2.95 3.49
C GLY A 62 -8.98 -3.76 3.75
N ASP A 63 -8.69 -4.74 2.90
CA ASP A 63 -7.56 -5.64 3.08
C ASP A 63 -6.23 -4.93 2.80
N HIS A 64 -6.19 -4.09 1.76
CA HIS A 64 -5.01 -3.27 1.49
C HIS A 64 -4.72 -2.30 2.63
N TYR A 65 -5.75 -1.67 3.21
CA TYR A 65 -5.58 -0.83 4.39
C TYR A 65 -5.00 -1.63 5.57
N LYS A 66 -5.59 -2.78 5.90
CA LYS A 66 -5.14 -3.62 7.03
C LYS A 66 -3.71 -4.09 6.85
N GLU A 67 -3.34 -4.48 5.64
CA GLU A 67 -1.99 -4.93 5.34
C GLU A 67 -0.97 -3.80 5.39
N PHE A 68 -1.28 -2.66 4.76
CA PHE A 68 -0.43 -1.48 4.83
C PHE A 68 -0.23 -1.04 6.29
N ARG A 69 -1.28 -1.01 7.10
CA ARG A 69 -1.20 -0.68 8.53
C ARG A 69 -0.24 -1.61 9.28
N LYS A 70 -0.33 -2.93 9.07
CA LYS A 70 0.58 -3.91 9.69
C LYS A 70 2.04 -3.67 9.32
N ILE A 71 2.29 -3.36 8.04
CA ILE A 71 3.63 -3.01 7.55
C ILE A 71 4.16 -1.78 8.30
N ILE A 72 3.35 -0.72 8.40
CA ILE A 72 3.74 0.52 9.09
C ILE A 72 4.01 0.28 10.57
N GLU A 73 3.14 -0.46 11.27
CA GLU A 73 3.32 -0.78 12.68
C GLU A 73 4.61 -1.57 12.93
N ARG A 74 4.94 -2.55 12.06
CA ARG A 74 6.20 -3.29 12.11
C ARG A 74 7.40 -2.35 11.90
N ILE A 75 7.33 -1.44 10.95
CA ILE A 75 8.40 -0.47 10.65
C ILE A 75 8.63 0.49 11.81
N ILE A 76 7.55 1.04 12.39
CA ILE A 76 7.62 1.94 13.55
C ILE A 76 8.33 1.24 14.73
N THR A 77 8.05 -0.06 14.91
CA THR A 77 8.71 -0.89 15.92
C THR A 77 10.22 -1.02 15.65
N ILE A 78 10.64 -1.31 14.41
CA ILE A 78 12.06 -1.48 14.03
C ILE A 78 12.84 -0.15 14.01
N SER A 79 12.17 0.95 13.65
CA SER A 79 12.75 2.30 13.58
C SER A 79 12.84 3.01 14.93
N GLY A 80 12.42 2.35 16.02
CA GLY A 80 12.48 2.93 17.36
C GLY A 80 11.55 4.12 17.56
N LYS A 81 10.35 4.10 16.96
CA LYS A 81 9.35 5.18 17.01
C LYS A 81 9.76 6.50 16.33
N SER A 82 10.78 6.46 15.48
CA SER A 82 11.15 7.63 14.65
C SER A 82 10.03 7.96 13.66
N ARG A 83 9.83 9.26 13.37
CA ARG A 83 8.83 9.70 12.38
C ARG A 83 9.26 9.25 10.97
N ILE A 84 8.31 8.66 10.24
CA ILE A 84 8.53 8.18 8.87
C ILE A 84 8.31 9.32 7.88
N LYS A 85 9.32 9.62 7.06
CA LYS A 85 9.27 10.66 6.03
C LYS A 85 8.80 10.10 4.70
N VAL A 86 9.45 9.06 4.19
CA VAL A 86 9.15 8.45 2.89
C VAL A 86 9.07 6.93 3.02
N ILE A 87 8.12 6.34 2.30
CA ILE A 87 7.99 4.90 2.12
C ILE A 87 8.04 4.63 0.63
N SER A 88 9.02 3.84 0.21
CA SER A 88 9.23 3.45 -1.18
C SER A 88 8.98 1.96 -1.33
N ILE A 89 7.93 1.60 -2.07
CA ILE A 89 7.56 0.22 -2.35
C ILE A 89 7.91 -0.08 -3.81
N SER A 90 8.81 -1.03 -4.01
CA SER A 90 9.11 -1.58 -5.33
C SER A 90 8.36 -2.90 -5.48
N ILE A 91 7.58 -3.03 -6.56
CA ILE A 91 6.80 -4.23 -6.88
C ILE A 91 7.42 -4.89 -8.11
N ASN A 92 7.88 -6.13 -7.98
CA ASN A 92 8.44 -6.90 -9.08
C ASN A 92 8.10 -8.39 -8.94
N GLY A 93 7.55 -9.01 -9.99
CA GLY A 93 7.39 -10.47 -10.06
C GLY A 93 6.58 -11.13 -8.94
N GLY A 94 5.66 -10.41 -8.29
CA GLY A 94 4.88 -10.92 -7.15
C GLY A 94 5.56 -10.74 -5.79
N GLU A 95 6.71 -10.09 -5.74
CA GLU A 95 7.36 -9.64 -4.52
C GLU A 95 7.27 -8.12 -4.38
N ARG A 96 7.35 -7.65 -3.13
CA ARG A 96 7.57 -6.23 -2.85
C ARG A 96 8.77 -6.02 -1.94
N THR A 97 9.55 -5.00 -2.27
CA THR A 97 10.59 -4.43 -1.42
C THR A 97 10.11 -3.11 -0.88
N ILE A 98 10.13 -2.93 0.44
CA ILE A 98 9.69 -1.73 1.13
C ILE A 98 10.91 -1.08 1.77
N ARG A 99 11.27 0.10 1.28
CA ARG A 99 12.32 0.95 1.83
C ARG A 99 11.71 2.12 2.58
N ILE A 100 12.28 2.46 3.72
CA ILE A 100 11.79 3.58 4.55
C ILE A 100 12.91 4.56 4.82
N GLU A 101 12.60 5.84 4.66
CA GLU A 101 13.42 6.94 5.11
C GLU A 101 12.78 7.56 6.35
N SER A 102 13.52 7.50 7.46
CA SER A 102 13.15 8.11 8.74
C SER A 102 13.90 9.42 8.97
N GLU A 103 13.48 10.23 9.95
CA GLU A 103 14.16 11.51 10.24
C GLU A 103 15.63 11.35 10.65
N ASN A 104 15.99 10.19 11.20
CA ASN A 104 17.35 9.87 11.63
C ASN A 104 18.20 9.25 10.52
N SER A 105 17.76 9.35 9.25
CA SER A 105 18.42 8.78 8.06
C SER A 105 18.67 7.27 8.13
N LYS A 106 17.94 6.55 9.00
CA LYS A 106 18.00 5.09 9.05
C LYS A 106 17.14 4.54 7.92
N GLU A 107 17.79 3.87 6.96
CA GLU A 107 17.13 3.10 5.91
C GLU A 107 16.80 1.70 6.43
N ILE A 108 15.55 1.30 6.30
CA ILE A 108 15.09 -0.06 6.59
C ILE A 108 14.52 -0.62 5.30
N SER A 109 14.99 -1.81 4.91
CA SER A 109 14.46 -2.54 3.76
C SER A 109 13.78 -3.84 4.21
N ILE A 110 12.57 -4.09 3.73
CA ILE A 110 11.84 -5.32 4.00
C ILE A 110 11.37 -5.92 2.68
N ASN A 111 11.67 -7.21 2.46
CA ASN A 111 11.19 -7.96 1.30
C ASN A 111 10.09 -8.92 1.75
N GLU A 112 8.96 -8.92 1.06
CA GLU A 112 7.87 -9.85 1.32
C GLU A 112 7.03 -10.09 0.06
N PRO A 113 6.35 -11.25 -0.05
CA PRO A 113 5.44 -11.51 -1.17
C PRO A 113 4.32 -10.46 -1.20
N MET A 114 3.93 -10.06 -2.41
CA MET A 114 2.73 -9.26 -2.62
C MET A 114 1.49 -10.12 -2.44
N PHE A 115 0.73 -9.88 -1.36
CA PHE A 115 -0.54 -10.51 -1.06
C PHE A 115 -0.53 -12.05 -1.09
N ASN A 116 -0.92 -12.70 0.00
CA ASN A 116 -1.28 -14.13 -0.06
C ASN A 116 -2.59 -14.28 -0.88
N LEU A 117 -2.47 -14.35 -2.20
CA LEU A 117 -3.57 -14.66 -3.13
C LEU A 117 -3.95 -16.16 -3.15
N THR A 118 -3.35 -16.99 -2.29
CA THR A 118 -3.51 -18.46 -2.32
C THR A 118 -3.88 -19.07 -0.98
N LYS A 119 -4.81 -18.47 -0.23
CA LYS A 119 -5.62 -19.22 0.75
C LYS A 119 -7.08 -18.76 0.71
N THR A 120 -7.76 -19.17 -0.35
CA THR A 120 -9.20 -19.50 -0.32
C THR A 120 -9.32 -20.99 -0.54
#